data_AF-A0A966YQ69-F1
#
_entry.id   AF-A0A966YQ69-F1
#
_cell.length_a   1.000
_cell.length_b   1.000
_cell.length_c   1.000
_cell.angle_alpha   90.00
_cell.angle_beta   90.00
_cell.angle_gamma   90.00
#
_symmetry.space_group_name_H-M   'P 1'
#
loop_
_entity.id
_entity.type
_entity.pdbx_description
1 polymer ?
#
loop_
_entity_poly.entity_id
_entity_poly.type
_entity_poly.pdbx_seq_one_letter_code
_entity_poly.pdbx_strand_id
1 'polypeptide(L)'
;FVPPEDGMTDGGVSVRDITSDAAVLTVSKHDPDAQVIRGHHIEMRADGNRMRPWIVRYLTPEQLDASAAAVGFVRTSRWATWSGSPFNPSPPNGPDHPPTSSDVHVSVYQHPSG
;
A
#
# COMPACT_ATOMS: atom_id res chain seq x y z
N PHE A 1 0.69 3.71 0.84
CA PHE A 1 1.37 2.50 0.39
C PHE A 1 1.88 2.70 -1.03
N VAL A 2 3.20 2.78 -1.17
CA VAL A 2 3.89 2.71 -2.46
C VAL A 2 4.81 1.50 -2.33
N PRO A 3 4.69 0.47 -3.18
CA PRO A 3 5.59 -0.67 -3.14
C PRO A 3 7.05 -0.22 -3.27
N PRO A 4 8.02 -0.88 -2.59
CA PRO A 4 9.44 -0.61 -2.76
C PRO A 4 9.88 -0.72 -4.24
N GLU A 5 10.89 0.06 -4.65
CA GLU A 5 11.44 0.03 -6.01
C GLU A 5 12.07 -1.32 -6.37
N ASP A 6 12.67 -2.00 -5.38
CA ASP A 6 13.17 -3.38 -5.50
C ASP A 6 12.04 -4.45 -5.50
N GLY A 7 10.79 -4.00 -5.42
CA GLY A 7 9.58 -4.80 -5.60
C GLY A 7 9.16 -5.62 -4.39
N MET A 8 7.84 -5.78 -4.22
CA MET A 8 7.28 -6.91 -3.49
C MET A 8 7.29 -8.14 -4.41
N THR A 9 8.48 -8.64 -4.77
CA THR A 9 8.70 -9.77 -5.69
C THR A 9 7.59 -9.96 -6.75
N ASP A 10 7.25 -8.98 -7.60
CA ASP A 10 6.22 -9.04 -8.68
C ASP A 10 4.81 -9.63 -8.34
N GLY A 11 4.50 -9.87 -7.07
CA GLY A 11 3.41 -10.73 -6.65
C GLY A 11 3.86 -11.92 -5.83
N GLY A 12 3.07 -12.26 -4.82
CA GLY A 12 3.45 -13.31 -3.89
C GLY A 12 2.26 -14.04 -3.30
N VAL A 13 2.57 -15.21 -2.76
CA VAL A 13 1.69 -15.94 -1.86
C VAL A 13 2.17 -15.65 -0.43
N SER A 14 1.31 -15.08 0.39
CA SER A 14 1.56 -14.92 1.83
C SER A 14 0.50 -15.69 2.62
N VAL A 15 0.93 -16.50 3.57
CA VAL A 15 0.02 -17.10 4.56
C VAL A 15 -0.43 -16.00 5.52
N ARG A 16 -1.74 -15.89 5.74
CA ARG A 16 -2.35 -14.95 6.69
C ARG A 16 -2.71 -15.63 8.00
N ASP A 17 -3.19 -16.87 7.93
CA ASP A 17 -3.56 -17.65 9.10
C ASP A 17 -3.55 -19.14 8.78
N ILE A 18 -3.29 -19.98 9.80
CA ILE A 18 -3.37 -21.44 9.73
C ILE A 18 -4.03 -21.94 11.01
N THR A 19 -5.08 -22.72 10.84
CA THR A 19 -5.81 -23.42 11.90
C THR A 19 -5.87 -24.92 11.57
N SER A 20 -6.45 -25.74 12.45
CA SER A 20 -6.66 -27.17 12.18
C SER A 20 -7.51 -27.43 10.94
N ASP A 21 -8.48 -26.56 10.67
CA ASP A 21 -9.51 -26.81 9.65
C ASP A 21 -9.34 -25.92 8.42
N ALA A 22 -8.48 -24.90 8.48
CA ALA A 22 -8.35 -23.91 7.43
C ALA A 22 -6.96 -23.31 7.30
N ALA A 23 -6.58 -23.02 6.06
CA ALA A 23 -5.46 -22.15 5.73
C ALA A 23 -5.96 -20.93 4.96
N VAL A 24 -5.49 -19.75 5.36
CA VAL A 24 -5.84 -18.49 4.72
C VAL A 24 -4.62 -17.92 4.01
N LEU A 25 -4.75 -17.70 2.71
CA LEU A 25 -3.70 -17.16 1.85
C LEU A 25 -4.13 -15.81 1.28
N THR A 26 -3.16 -14.94 1.08
CA THR A 26 -3.27 -13.85 0.12
C THR A 26 -2.36 -14.15 -1.05
N VAL A 27 -2.91 -14.11 -2.25
CA VAL A 27 -2.15 -14.25 -3.50
C VAL A 27 -2.31 -12.96 -4.27
N SER A 28 -1.22 -12.35 -4.72
CA SER A 28 -1.28 -11.06 -5.39
C SER A 28 -0.30 -10.98 -6.55
N LYS A 29 -0.56 -10.06 -7.48
CA LYS A 29 0.33 -9.65 -8.56
C LYS A 29 0.38 -8.13 -8.59
N HIS A 30 1.59 -7.60 -8.71
CA HIS A 30 1.84 -6.16 -8.85
C HIS A 30 2.16 -5.83 -10.31
N ASP A 31 1.53 -4.78 -10.82
CA ASP A 31 1.75 -4.18 -12.13
C ASP A 31 2.23 -2.74 -11.87
N PRO A 32 3.55 -2.49 -11.90
CA PRO A 32 4.11 -1.17 -11.56
C PRO A 32 3.78 -0.11 -12.62
N ASP A 33 3.72 -0.48 -13.90
CA ASP A 33 3.41 0.43 -15.00
C ASP A 33 1.97 0.97 -14.88
N ALA A 34 1.02 0.09 -14.56
CA ALA A 34 -0.37 0.49 -14.29
C ALA A 34 -0.58 1.04 -12.88
N GLN A 35 0.41 0.89 -11.98
CA GLN A 35 0.31 1.10 -10.54
C GLN A 35 -0.88 0.36 -9.90
N VAL A 36 -1.08 -0.89 -10.32
CA VAL A 36 -2.18 -1.74 -9.87
C VAL A 36 -1.64 -2.97 -9.14
N ILE A 37 -2.26 -3.29 -8.01
CA ILE A 37 -2.08 -4.56 -7.31
C ILE A 37 -3.42 -5.27 -7.33
N ARG A 38 -3.43 -6.50 -7.82
CA ARG A 38 -4.61 -7.35 -7.85
C ARG A 38 -4.33 -8.64 -7.11
N GLY A 39 -5.34 -9.20 -6.47
CA GLY A 39 -5.14 -10.42 -5.71
C GLY A 39 -6.42 -11.10 -5.29
N HIS A 40 -6.24 -12.17 -4.53
CA HIS A 40 -7.30 -12.91 -3.90
C HIS A 40 -6.94 -13.16 -2.45
N HIS A 41 -7.93 -13.05 -1.60
CA HIS A 41 -7.91 -13.70 -0.30
C HIS A 41 -8.55 -15.08 -0.47
N ILE A 42 -7.78 -16.13 -0.22
CA ILE A 42 -8.21 -17.52 -0.42
C ILE A 42 -8.26 -18.19 0.95
N GLU A 43 -9.43 -18.69 1.30
CA GLU A 43 -9.64 -19.53 2.48
C GLU A 43 -9.82 -20.96 1.98
N MET A 44 -8.88 -21.84 2.33
CA MET A 44 -8.89 -23.24 1.95
C MET A 44 -9.34 -24.08 3.14
N ARG A 45 -10.32 -24.96 2.92
CA ARG A 45 -10.80 -25.95 3.88
C ARG A 45 -11.02 -27.29 3.18
N ALA A 46 -11.12 -28.36 3.96
CA ALA A 46 -11.40 -29.71 3.43
C ALA A 46 -12.79 -29.80 2.75
N ASP A 47 -13.77 -29.03 3.23
CA ASP A 47 -15.14 -29.01 2.71
C ASP A 47 -15.36 -28.00 1.57
N GLY A 48 -14.36 -27.18 1.25
CA GLY A 48 -14.41 -26.27 0.11
C GLY A 48 -13.56 -25.02 0.28
N ASN A 49 -13.26 -24.39 -0.84
CA ASN A 49 -12.44 -23.19 -0.89
C ASN A 49 -13.32 -21.96 -1.15
N ARG A 50 -13.00 -20.84 -0.49
CA ARG A 50 -13.62 -19.54 -0.74
C ARG A 50 -12.57 -18.57 -1.24
N MET A 51 -12.88 -17.89 -2.33
CA MET A 51 -11.99 -16.94 -2.98
C MET A 51 -12.65 -15.57 -3.05
N ARG A 52 -11.96 -14.53 -2.56
CA ARG A 52 -12.45 -13.15 -2.50
C ARG A 52 -11.50 -12.26 -3.30
N PRO A 53 -11.82 -11.91 -4.56
CA PRO A 53 -10.97 -11.06 -5.38
C PRO A 53 -10.89 -9.64 -4.84
N TRP A 54 -9.74 -8.99 -5.03
CA TRP A 54 -9.54 -7.58 -4.71
C TRP A 54 -8.58 -6.93 -5.71
N ILE A 55 -8.71 -5.61 -5.86
CA ILE A 55 -7.85 -4.78 -6.69
C ILE A 55 -7.63 -3.43 -6.03
N VAL A 56 -6.41 -2.91 -6.09
CA VAL A 56 -6.01 -1.59 -5.61
C VAL A 56 -5.20 -0.91 -6.71
N ARG A 57 -5.49 0.36 -6.99
CA ARG A 57 -4.60 1.24 -7.75
C ARG A 57 -3.99 2.24 -6.78
N TYR A 58 -2.67 2.35 -6.74
CA TYR A 58 -1.98 3.30 -5.87
C TYR A 58 -1.50 4.52 -6.66
N LEU A 59 -1.28 5.62 -5.94
CA LEU A 59 -0.58 6.80 -6.43
C LEU A 59 0.61 7.06 -5.49
N THR A 60 1.71 7.56 -6.03
CA THR A 60 2.80 8.08 -5.20
C THR A 60 2.34 9.33 -4.44
N PRO A 61 3.01 9.71 -3.36
CA PRO A 61 2.84 11.01 -2.71
C PRO A 61 2.70 12.20 -3.69
N GLU A 62 3.58 12.29 -4.67
CA GLU A 62 3.67 13.38 -5.65
C GLU A 62 2.51 13.33 -6.64
N GLN A 63 2.12 12.14 -7.09
CA GLN A 63 0.96 11.96 -7.98
C GLN A 63 -0.35 12.31 -7.27
N LEU A 64 -0.46 11.98 -5.97
CA LEU A 64 -1.60 12.37 -5.15
C LEU A 64 -1.62 13.90 -4.95
N ASP A 65 -0.47 14.52 -4.67
CA ASP A 65 -0.34 15.98 -4.57
C ASP A 65 -0.76 16.68 -5.87
N ALA A 66 -0.29 16.19 -7.02
CA ALA A 66 -0.65 16.71 -8.33
C ALA A 66 -2.16 16.56 -8.64
N SER A 67 -2.74 15.42 -8.27
CA SER A 67 -4.18 15.16 -8.45
C SER A 67 -5.04 16.11 -7.60
N ALA A 68 -4.61 16.40 -6.37
CA ALA A 68 -5.27 17.36 -5.49
C ALA A 68 -5.12 18.80 -6.02
N ALA A 69 -3.92 19.19 -6.44
CA ALA A 69 -3.66 20.51 -7.00
C ALA A 69 -4.47 20.80 -8.27
N ALA A 70 -4.67 19.78 -9.12
CA ALA A 70 -5.48 19.88 -10.33
C ALA A 70 -6.96 20.27 -10.06
N VAL A 71 -7.44 20.05 -8.84
CA VAL A 71 -8.80 20.44 -8.39
C VAL A 71 -8.77 21.53 -7.31
N GLY A 72 -7.68 22.29 -7.21
CA GLY A 72 -7.57 23.49 -6.38
C GLY A 72 -7.22 23.24 -4.92
N PHE A 73 -6.89 22.01 -4.52
CA PHE A 73 -6.45 21.72 -3.15
C PHE A 73 -4.94 21.91 -2.99
N VAL A 74 -4.52 22.33 -1.79
CA VAL A 74 -3.11 22.48 -1.42
C VAL A 74 -2.79 21.57 -0.23
N ARG A 75 -1.67 20.84 -0.29
CA ARG A 75 -1.20 20.00 0.82
C ARG A 75 -0.72 20.88 1.97
N THR A 76 -1.35 20.77 3.13
CA THR A 76 -0.98 21.52 4.33
C THR A 76 -0.02 20.73 5.23
N SER A 77 -0.15 19.40 5.26
CA SER A 77 0.70 18.54 6.08
C SER A 77 0.85 17.13 5.50
N ARG A 78 1.91 16.46 5.94
CA ARG A 78 2.18 15.04 5.67
C ARG A 78 2.88 14.40 6.86
N TRP A 79 2.39 13.26 7.29
CA TRP A 79 2.92 12.49 8.43
C TRP A 79 3.14 11.04 8.06
N ALA A 80 4.07 10.37 8.76
CA ALA A 80 4.33 8.94 8.57
C ALA A 80 3.23 8.05 9.16
N THR A 81 2.46 8.54 10.14
CA THR A 81 1.34 7.81 10.74
C THR A 81 0.22 8.75 11.17
N TRP A 82 -0.92 8.17 11.55
CA TRP A 82 -2.03 8.91 12.15
C TRP A 82 -1.70 9.60 13.47
N SER A 83 -0.64 9.18 14.17
CA SER A 83 -0.19 9.84 15.42
C SER A 83 0.65 11.10 15.16
N GLY A 84 0.81 11.51 13.91
CA GLY A 84 1.50 12.76 13.55
C GLY A 84 3.02 12.68 13.54
N SER A 85 3.60 11.48 13.46
CA SER A 85 5.06 11.33 13.38
C SER A 85 5.63 11.94 12.08
N PRO A 86 6.86 12.52 12.10
CA PRO A 86 7.43 13.16 10.93
C PRO A 86 7.53 12.23 9.72
N PHE A 87 7.18 12.74 8.54
CA PHE A 87 7.32 12.03 7.27
C PHE A 87 8.74 12.25 6.71
N ASN A 88 9.42 11.16 6.33
CA ASN A 88 10.69 11.21 5.62
C ASN A 88 10.50 10.70 4.17
N PRO A 89 10.74 11.55 3.14
CA PRO A 89 10.59 11.16 1.74
C PRO A 89 11.77 10.35 1.18
N SER A 90 12.93 10.35 1.84
CA SER A 90 14.11 9.66 1.30
C SER A 90 14.00 8.15 1.52
N PRO A 91 14.28 7.32 0.49
CA PRO A 91 14.53 5.91 0.75
C PRO A 91 15.75 5.79 1.69
N PRO A 92 15.77 4.84 2.61
CA PRO A 92 16.88 4.70 3.53
C PRO A 92 18.16 4.37 2.75
N ASN A 93 19.17 5.23 2.86
CA ASN A 93 20.53 4.91 2.42
C ASN A 93 21.18 4.03 3.50
N GLY A 94 21.28 2.72 3.27
CA GLY A 94 22.17 1.84 4.04
C GLY A 94 21.63 0.43 4.35
N PRO A 95 22.52 -0.57 4.54
CA PRO A 95 22.15 -1.99 4.69
C PRO A 95 21.53 -2.37 6.05
N ASP A 96 21.54 -1.48 7.05
CA ASP A 96 21.17 -1.78 8.44
C ASP A 96 19.88 -1.10 8.95
N HIS A 97 19.07 -0.48 8.07
CA HIS A 97 17.81 0.16 8.48
C HIS A 97 16.60 -0.70 8.09
N PRO A 98 15.61 -0.93 8.97
CA PRO A 98 14.34 -1.56 8.57
C PRO A 98 13.68 -0.75 7.43
N PRO A 99 12.92 -1.39 6.54
CA PRO A 99 12.36 -0.72 5.36
C PRO A 99 11.49 0.46 5.80
N THR A 100 11.94 1.67 5.47
CA THR A 100 11.13 2.89 5.59
C THR A 100 11.08 3.58 4.24
N SER A 101 10.62 2.87 3.21
CA SER A 101 9.56 3.50 2.43
C SER A 101 8.41 3.61 3.42
N SER A 102 7.89 4.80 3.68
CA SER A 102 6.78 4.92 4.61
C SER A 102 5.56 4.25 3.96
N ASP A 103 5.40 2.95 4.22
CA ASP A 103 4.34 2.08 3.72
C ASP A 103 2.96 2.67 4.02
N VAL A 104 2.91 3.50 5.05
CA VAL A 104 1.77 4.30 5.46
C VAL A 104 2.20 5.76 5.51
N HIS A 105 1.38 6.64 4.96
CA HIS A 105 1.48 8.07 5.20
C HIS A 105 0.07 8.64 5.28
N VAL A 106 -0.04 9.81 5.89
CA VAL A 106 -1.27 10.59 5.94
C VAL A 106 -0.95 11.95 5.35
N SER A 107 -1.78 12.41 4.40
CA SER A 107 -1.68 13.73 3.80
C SER A 107 -2.98 14.48 4.00
N VAL A 108 -2.88 15.74 4.41
CA VAL A 108 -4.03 16.63 4.56
C VAL A 108 -3.95 17.65 3.45
N TYR A 109 -5.08 17.79 2.75
CA TYR A 109 -5.27 18.76 1.70
C TYR A 109 -6.41 19.68 2.10
N GLN A 110 -6.22 20.98 1.88
CA GLN A 110 -7.23 21.99 2.15
C GLN A 110 -7.51 22.76 0.85
N HIS A 111 -8.79 23.10 0.65
CA HIS A 111 -9.19 23.99 -0.42
C HIS A 111 -9.04 25.44 0.08
N PRO A 112 -8.32 26.35 -0.62
CA PRO A 112 -8.03 27.70 -0.14
C PRO A 112 -9.23 28.64 0.08
N SER A 113 -10.46 28.18 -0.18
CA SER A 113 -11.71 28.96 0.00
C SER A 113 -12.61 28.41 1.13
N GLY A 114 -12.04 27.72 2.11
CA GLY A 114 -12.69 27.31 3.36
C GLY A 114 -12.05 27.96 4.57
#